data_AF-A0A9W4SDR4-F1
#
_entry.id   AF-A0A9W4SDR4-F1
#
_cell.length_a   1.000
_cell.length_b   1.000
_cell.length_c   1.000
_cell.angle_alpha   90.00
_cell.angle_beta   90.00
_cell.angle_gamma   90.00
#
_symmetry.space_group_name_H-M   'P 1'
#
loop_
_entity.id
_entity.type
_entity.pdbx_description
1 polymer ?
#
loop_
_entity_poly.entity_id
_entity_poly.type
_entity_poly.pdbx_seq_one_letter_code
_entity_poly.pdbx_strand_id
1 'polypeptide(L)'
;MDFIRSIRYIYSSIIDLSGNDIKTNIALLIAADELCLNSLCDFIEEHLLINEVLLKKNFILIQSVACQFTQFNRLVQFYNISFQQEPSLIFKADDFTAIKQEILLIILVKNDFSESPIEVWDKLLEWCIAQSDDKLPSDFTKWTENEILIFKSLIQPFIPHIDFKNISPADFFHKIKPLKNIFEDGFYIKILEYYSFYAFRSRPIYRRQQSSRYSIVPVKPVRRRLIKEIINIF
;
A
#
# COMPACT_ATOMS: atom_id res chain seq x y z
N MET A 1 21.11 4.43 -27.04
CA MET A 1 22.56 4.64 -26.74
C MET A 1 23.29 3.31 -26.50
N ASP A 2 22.57 2.19 -26.60
CA ASP A 2 22.96 0.92 -25.99
C ASP A 2 23.71 0.01 -26.98
N PHE A 3 23.45 0.19 -28.27
CA PHE A 3 24.15 -0.51 -29.35
C PHE A 3 25.63 -0.12 -29.47
N ILE A 4 25.97 1.17 -29.34
CA ILE A 4 27.36 1.66 -29.43
C ILE A 4 28.23 1.10 -28.28
N ARG A 5 27.64 0.92 -27.09
CA ARG A 5 28.35 0.36 -25.94
C ARG A 5 28.60 -1.13 -26.08
N SER A 6 27.61 -1.86 -26.62
CA SER A 6 27.76 -3.29 -26.94
C SER A 6 28.87 -3.50 -27.97
N ILE A 7 28.94 -2.65 -29.00
CA ILE A 7 30.06 -2.63 -29.95
C ILE A 7 31.38 -2.34 -29.22
N ARG A 8 31.43 -1.31 -28.37
CA ARG A 8 32.67 -0.96 -27.65
C ARG A 8 33.19 -2.13 -26.81
N TYR A 9 32.32 -2.90 -26.14
CA TYR A 9 32.73 -4.11 -25.43
C TYR A 9 33.35 -5.16 -26.34
N ILE A 10 32.75 -5.43 -27.49
CA ILE A 10 33.28 -6.38 -28.47
C ILE A 10 34.68 -5.97 -28.92
N TYR A 11 34.94 -4.66 -29.08
CA TYR A 11 36.25 -4.15 -29.53
C TYR A 11 37.27 -3.88 -28.43
N SER A 12 36.85 -3.60 -27.18
CA SER A 12 37.74 -3.14 -26.12
C SER A 12 37.71 -3.97 -24.85
N SER A 13 36.78 -4.93 -24.71
CA SER A 13 36.52 -5.72 -23.49
C SER A 13 36.32 -4.89 -22.22
N ILE A 14 35.97 -3.59 -22.35
CA ILE A 14 35.86 -2.65 -21.22
C ILE A 14 34.51 -1.93 -21.29
N ILE A 15 33.63 -2.27 -20.35
CA ILE A 15 32.39 -1.54 -20.07
C ILE A 15 32.48 -0.99 -18.64
N ASP A 16 32.08 0.27 -18.49
CA ASP A 16 31.86 0.89 -17.19
C ASP A 16 30.35 1.00 -16.95
N LEU A 17 29.88 0.40 -15.85
CA LEU A 17 28.48 0.36 -15.43
C LEU A 17 28.18 1.32 -14.27
N SER A 18 29.22 1.89 -13.64
CA SER A 18 29.12 2.60 -12.37
C SER A 18 28.44 3.98 -12.48
N GLY A 19 28.47 4.60 -13.66
CA GLY A 19 27.83 5.89 -13.94
C GLY A 19 26.42 5.79 -14.54
N ASN A 20 25.89 4.59 -14.76
CA ASN A 20 24.62 4.39 -15.45
C ASN A 20 23.45 4.28 -14.46
N ASP A 21 22.26 4.69 -14.90
CA ASP A 21 21.03 4.36 -14.19
C ASP A 21 20.66 2.88 -14.37
N ILE A 22 19.84 2.37 -13.45
CA ILE A 22 19.41 0.97 -13.45
C ILE A 22 18.69 0.59 -14.76
N LYS A 23 17.92 1.51 -15.34
CA LYS A 23 17.19 1.26 -16.60
C LYS A 23 18.17 1.06 -17.76
N THR A 24 19.23 1.87 -17.86
CA THR A 24 20.28 1.67 -18.88
C THR A 24 21.01 0.35 -18.67
N ASN A 25 21.35 -0.01 -17.42
CA ASN A 25 22.02 -1.27 -17.14
C ASN A 25 21.17 -2.49 -17.48
N ILE A 26 19.85 -2.44 -17.24
CA ILE A 26 18.92 -3.50 -17.65
C ILE A 26 18.74 -3.52 -19.17
N ALA A 27 18.63 -2.37 -19.84
CA ALA A 27 18.57 -2.33 -21.30
C ALA A 27 19.84 -2.91 -21.93
N LEU A 28 21.00 -2.66 -21.33
CA LEU A 28 22.27 -3.25 -21.74
C LEU A 28 22.30 -4.77 -21.50
N LEU A 29 21.75 -5.26 -20.39
CA LEU A 29 21.62 -6.69 -20.12
C LEU A 29 20.78 -7.38 -21.20
N ILE A 30 19.63 -6.80 -21.56
CA ILE A 30 18.76 -7.31 -22.63
C ILE A 30 19.49 -7.30 -23.98
N ALA A 31 20.17 -6.20 -24.32
CA ALA A 31 20.94 -6.12 -25.57
C ALA A 31 22.11 -7.13 -25.60
N ALA A 32 22.77 -7.37 -24.47
CA ALA A 32 23.84 -8.36 -24.37
C ALA A 32 23.30 -9.78 -24.59
N ASP A 33 22.12 -10.09 -24.06
CA ASP A 33 21.42 -11.35 -24.28
C ASP A 33 21.01 -11.53 -25.75
N GLU A 34 20.43 -10.50 -26.37
CA GLU A 34 20.08 -10.52 -27.81
C GLU A 34 21.31 -10.77 -28.71
N LEU A 35 22.48 -10.26 -28.30
CA LEU A 35 23.76 -10.46 -28.97
C LEU A 35 24.48 -11.75 -28.58
N CYS A 36 23.86 -12.59 -27.73
CA CYS A 36 24.41 -13.84 -27.21
C CYS A 36 25.76 -13.66 -26.47
N LEU A 37 25.94 -12.53 -25.78
CA LEU A 37 27.15 -12.19 -25.03
C LEU A 37 27.04 -12.65 -23.56
N ASN A 38 26.99 -13.96 -23.34
CA ASN A 38 26.73 -14.54 -22.01
C ASN A 38 27.66 -14.03 -20.89
N SER A 39 28.96 -13.85 -21.18
CA SER A 39 29.92 -13.33 -20.21
C SER A 39 29.62 -11.89 -19.77
N LEU A 40 29.04 -11.09 -20.67
CA LEU A 40 28.62 -9.74 -20.37
C LEU A 40 27.32 -9.75 -19.56
N CYS A 41 26.39 -10.66 -19.86
CA CYS A 41 25.18 -10.85 -19.06
C CYS A 41 25.53 -11.18 -17.61
N ASP A 42 26.43 -12.15 -17.39
CA ASP A 42 26.89 -12.55 -16.06
C ASP A 42 27.51 -11.36 -15.29
N PHE A 43 28.35 -10.57 -15.97
CA PHE A 43 28.99 -9.39 -15.40
C PHE A 43 27.98 -8.30 -15.02
N ILE A 44 26.99 -8.03 -15.87
CA ILE A 44 25.96 -7.03 -15.60
C ILE A 44 25.04 -7.49 -14.45
N GLU A 45 24.65 -8.78 -14.41
CA GLU A 45 23.86 -9.33 -13.30
C GLU A 45 24.59 -9.19 -11.97
N GLU A 46 25.88 -9.54 -11.91
CA GLU A 46 26.69 -9.37 -10.69
C GLU A 46 26.75 -7.91 -10.26
N HIS A 47 26.99 -7.00 -11.21
CA HIS A 47 27.05 -5.57 -10.92
C HIS A 47 25.71 -5.02 -10.41
N LEU A 48 24.58 -5.46 -10.98
CA LEU A 48 23.25 -5.05 -10.52
C LEU A 48 22.98 -5.51 -9.08
N LEU A 49 23.39 -6.74 -8.72
CA LEU A 49 23.15 -7.33 -7.41
C LEU A 49 24.01 -6.72 -6.29
N ILE A 50 25.12 -6.04 -6.62
CA ILE A 50 25.91 -5.30 -5.62
C ILE A 50 25.06 -4.24 -4.89
N ASN A 51 24.10 -3.63 -5.59
CA ASN A 51 23.26 -2.57 -5.03
C ASN A 51 21.80 -3.02 -4.89
N GLU A 52 21.55 -3.96 -3.97
CA GLU A 52 20.20 -4.45 -3.67
C GLU A 52 19.21 -3.34 -3.30
N VAL A 53 19.68 -2.25 -2.67
CA VAL A 53 18.82 -1.12 -2.30
C VAL A 53 18.25 -0.44 -3.54
N LEU A 54 19.09 -0.22 -4.57
CA LEU A 54 18.64 0.34 -5.83
C LEU A 54 17.67 -0.60 -6.56
N LEU A 55 17.93 -1.90 -6.46
CA LEU A 55 17.04 -2.93 -7.02
C LEU A 55 15.66 -2.91 -6.36
N LYS A 56 15.60 -2.89 -5.02
CA LYS A 56 14.34 -2.83 -4.27
C LYS A 56 13.54 -1.55 -4.53
N LYS A 57 14.20 -0.44 -4.86
CA LYS A 57 13.52 0.80 -5.27
C LYS A 57 12.87 0.71 -6.65
N ASN A 58 13.44 -0.09 -7.55
CA ASN A 58 12.95 -0.29 -8.93
C ASN A 58 12.39 -1.71 -9.08
N PHE A 59 11.59 -2.13 -8.10
CA PHE A 59 11.18 -3.52 -7.99
C PHE A 59 10.23 -3.94 -9.12
N ILE A 60 9.46 -3.00 -9.68
CA ILE A 60 8.57 -3.28 -10.81
C ILE A 60 9.36 -3.54 -12.09
N LEU A 61 10.42 -2.76 -12.33
CA LEU A 61 11.34 -2.98 -13.43
C LEU A 61 11.92 -4.40 -13.36
N ILE A 62 12.40 -4.82 -12.18
CA ILE A 62 12.96 -6.16 -11.98
C ILE A 62 11.90 -7.24 -12.15
N GLN A 63 10.72 -7.04 -11.59
CA GLN A 63 9.58 -7.94 -11.76
C GLN A 63 9.28 -8.15 -13.26
N SER A 64 9.26 -7.07 -14.04
CA SER A 64 8.99 -7.13 -15.47
C SER A 64 10.06 -7.91 -16.24
N VAL A 65 11.33 -7.75 -15.87
CA VAL A 65 12.47 -8.46 -16.46
C VAL A 65 12.43 -9.93 -16.07
N ALA A 66 12.24 -10.24 -14.78
CA ALA A 66 12.19 -11.60 -14.27
C ALA A 66 11.03 -12.41 -14.88
N CYS A 67 9.90 -11.77 -15.19
CA CYS A 67 8.78 -12.42 -15.86
C CYS A 67 8.99 -12.61 -17.37
N GLN A 68 9.80 -11.78 -18.02
CA GLN A 68 10.03 -11.84 -19.48
C GLN A 68 11.25 -12.68 -19.85
N PHE A 69 12.31 -12.63 -19.03
CA PHE A 69 13.63 -13.19 -19.31
C PHE A 69 14.01 -14.18 -18.21
N THR A 70 13.65 -15.45 -18.39
CA THR A 70 13.93 -16.52 -17.41
C THR A 70 15.40 -16.94 -17.38
N GLN A 71 16.19 -16.54 -18.38
CA GLN A 71 17.62 -16.85 -18.46
C GLN A 71 18.47 -16.09 -17.43
N PHE A 72 17.99 -14.94 -16.94
CA PHE A 72 18.68 -14.14 -15.92
C PHE A 72 18.46 -14.73 -14.52
N ASN A 73 19.03 -15.91 -14.30
CA ASN A 73 18.73 -16.74 -13.14
C ASN A 73 18.98 -16.02 -11.81
N ARG A 74 20.02 -15.18 -11.72
CA ARG A 74 20.36 -14.51 -10.46
C ARG A 74 19.38 -13.39 -10.15
N LEU A 75 18.97 -12.60 -11.17
CA LEU A 75 17.92 -11.60 -11.01
C LEU A 75 16.56 -12.22 -10.69
N VAL A 76 16.20 -13.33 -11.35
CA VAL A 76 14.95 -14.06 -11.07
C VAL A 76 14.94 -14.60 -9.65
N GLN A 77 16.05 -15.17 -9.18
CA GLN A 77 16.20 -15.62 -7.79
C GLN A 77 16.09 -14.47 -6.80
N PHE A 78 16.76 -13.35 -7.06
CA PHE A 78 16.68 -12.15 -6.24
C PHE A 78 15.22 -11.65 -6.12
N TYR A 79 14.50 -11.57 -7.24
CA TYR A 79 13.09 -11.17 -7.26
C TYR A 79 12.23 -12.13 -6.42
N ASN A 80 12.34 -13.44 -6.66
CA ASN A 80 11.53 -14.44 -5.97
C ASN A 80 11.80 -14.45 -4.46
N ILE A 81 13.06 -14.38 -4.03
CA ILE A 81 13.43 -14.35 -2.61
C ILE A 81 12.94 -13.05 -1.97
N SER A 82 13.16 -11.91 -2.61
CA SER A 82 12.72 -10.61 -2.09
C SER A 82 11.20 -10.53 -1.96
N PHE A 83 10.47 -11.02 -2.97
CA PHE A 83 9.02 -11.05 -2.97
C PHE A 83 8.46 -11.99 -1.91
N GLN A 84 9.06 -13.17 -1.71
CA GLN A 84 8.65 -14.10 -0.66
C GLN A 84 8.91 -13.55 0.76
N GLN A 85 9.99 -12.81 0.94
CA GLN A 85 10.33 -12.22 2.24
C GLN A 85 9.43 -11.04 2.59
N GLU A 86 9.17 -10.16 1.63
CA GLU A 86 8.37 -8.95 1.82
C GLU A 86 7.57 -8.62 0.55
N PRO A 87 6.37 -9.20 0.37
CA PRO A 87 5.50 -8.90 -0.77
C PRO A 87 5.16 -7.40 -0.88
N SER A 88 5.16 -6.72 0.26
CA SER A 88 4.94 -5.28 0.42
C SER A 88 5.94 -4.39 -0.32
N LEU A 89 7.08 -4.94 -0.73
CA LEU A 89 8.06 -4.22 -1.54
C LEU A 89 7.46 -3.70 -2.84
N ILE A 90 6.48 -4.40 -3.41
CA ILE A 90 5.79 -3.95 -4.63
C ILE A 90 5.15 -2.57 -4.42
N PHE A 91 4.45 -2.37 -3.30
CA PHE A 91 3.80 -1.09 -3.01
C PHE A 91 4.78 0.01 -2.58
N LYS A 92 5.95 -0.37 -2.06
CA LYS A 92 7.00 0.56 -1.62
C LYS A 92 7.96 0.99 -2.73
N ALA A 93 7.90 0.35 -3.90
CA ALA A 93 8.77 0.66 -5.01
C ALA A 93 8.49 2.06 -5.59
N ASP A 94 9.55 2.77 -5.96
CA ASP A 94 9.45 4.11 -6.55
C ASP A 94 8.83 4.06 -7.96
N ASP A 95 8.97 2.91 -8.64
CA ASP A 95 8.44 2.65 -9.96
C ASP A 95 7.10 1.90 -9.95
N PHE A 96 6.39 1.88 -8.81
CA PHE A 96 5.09 1.21 -8.65
C PHE A 96 4.10 1.55 -9.76
N THR A 97 4.02 2.82 -10.16
CA THR A 97 3.10 3.32 -11.19
C THR A 97 3.32 2.70 -12.57
N ALA A 98 4.49 2.11 -12.84
CA ALA A 98 4.81 1.44 -14.10
C ALA A 98 4.26 0.01 -14.20
N ILE A 99 3.67 -0.54 -13.13
CA ILE A 99 3.17 -1.91 -13.13
C ILE A 99 2.00 -2.08 -14.11
N LYS A 100 2.00 -3.18 -14.87
CA LYS A 100 0.89 -3.53 -15.76
C LYS A 100 -0.33 -3.95 -14.94
N GLN A 101 -1.51 -3.52 -15.38
CA GLN A 101 -2.79 -3.81 -14.73
C GLN A 101 -2.99 -5.31 -14.43
N GLU A 102 -2.72 -6.18 -15.41
CA GLU A 102 -2.87 -7.62 -15.29
C GLU A 102 -1.99 -8.20 -14.18
N ILE A 103 -0.75 -7.72 -14.09
CA ILE A 103 0.22 -8.15 -13.09
C ILE A 103 -0.22 -7.70 -11.70
N LEU A 104 -0.65 -6.43 -11.57
CA LEU A 104 -1.17 -5.90 -10.32
C LEU A 104 -2.40 -6.66 -9.82
N LEU A 105 -3.31 -7.03 -10.73
CA LEU A 105 -4.47 -7.88 -10.39
C LEU A 105 -4.03 -9.26 -9.90
N ILE A 106 -3.11 -9.92 -10.59
CA ILE A 106 -2.59 -11.24 -10.18
C ILE A 106 -1.97 -11.16 -8.79
N ILE A 107 -1.20 -10.11 -8.52
CA ILE A 107 -0.56 -9.84 -7.23
C ILE A 107 -1.62 -9.69 -6.14
N LEU A 108 -2.65 -8.87 -6.37
CA LEU A 108 -3.76 -8.63 -5.43
C LEU A 108 -4.64 -9.86 -5.18
N VAL A 109 -4.83 -10.72 -6.17
CA VAL A 109 -5.67 -11.92 -6.05
C VAL A 109 -4.94 -13.06 -5.35
N LYS A 110 -3.65 -13.25 -5.64
CA LYS A 110 -2.91 -14.46 -5.22
C LYS A 110 -2.21 -14.34 -3.88
N ASN A 111 -2.03 -13.13 -3.37
CA ASN A 111 -1.25 -12.90 -2.17
C ASN A 111 -2.10 -12.19 -1.13
N ASP A 112 -1.98 -12.67 0.11
CA ASP A 112 -2.52 -11.98 1.27
C ASP A 112 -1.48 -10.96 1.74
N PHE A 113 -1.71 -9.68 1.44
CA PHE A 113 -0.86 -8.60 1.93
C PHE A 113 -1.11 -8.33 3.41
N SER A 114 -0.05 -7.98 4.14
CA SER A 114 -0.16 -7.52 5.53
C SER A 114 -0.73 -6.11 5.65
N GLU A 115 -0.69 -5.39 4.54
CA GLU A 115 -1.01 -3.99 4.40
C GLU A 115 -2.48 -3.77 4.64
N SER A 116 -2.77 -2.65 5.29
CA SER A 116 -4.15 -2.30 5.54
C SER A 116 -4.86 -2.07 4.20
N PRO A 117 -6.14 -2.44 4.07
CA PRO A 117 -6.87 -2.24 2.82
C PRO A 117 -6.90 -0.77 2.36
N ILE A 118 -6.73 0.18 3.29
CA ILE A 118 -6.65 1.60 2.97
C ILE A 118 -5.31 2.00 2.33
N GLU A 119 -4.19 1.38 2.72
CA GLU A 119 -2.89 1.61 2.08
C GLU A 119 -2.89 1.07 0.65
N VAL A 120 -3.49 -0.11 0.44
CA VAL A 120 -3.70 -0.67 -0.90
C VAL A 120 -4.57 0.26 -1.75
N TRP A 121 -5.65 0.79 -1.17
CA TRP A 121 -6.51 1.77 -1.85
C TRP A 121 -5.76 3.04 -2.27
N ASP A 122 -4.96 3.62 -1.36
CA ASP A 122 -4.16 4.81 -1.66
C ASP A 122 -3.16 4.56 -2.80
N LYS A 123 -2.51 3.39 -2.81
CA LYS A 123 -1.61 2.98 -3.88
C LYS A 123 -2.34 2.78 -5.20
N LEU A 124 -3.50 2.13 -5.21
CA LEU A 124 -4.30 1.99 -6.41
C LEU A 124 -4.77 3.34 -6.97
N LEU A 125 -5.07 4.30 -6.11
CA LEU A 125 -5.42 5.65 -6.51
C LEU A 125 -4.21 6.35 -7.17
N GLU A 126 -3.02 6.25 -6.58
CA GLU A 126 -1.76 6.73 -7.18
C GLU A 126 -1.51 6.11 -8.56
N TRP A 127 -1.70 4.80 -8.69
CA TRP A 127 -1.56 4.07 -9.95
C TRP A 127 -2.59 4.55 -10.99
N CYS A 128 -3.86 4.67 -10.64
CA CYS A 128 -4.89 5.11 -11.59
C CYS A 128 -4.62 6.53 -12.12
N ILE A 129 -4.13 7.44 -11.26
CA ILE A 129 -3.76 8.79 -11.68
C ILE A 129 -2.61 8.73 -12.70
N ALA A 130 -1.57 7.94 -12.41
CA ALA A 130 -0.43 7.78 -13.31
C ALA A 130 -0.80 7.16 -14.65
N GLN A 131 -1.79 6.25 -14.68
CA GLN A 131 -2.28 5.60 -15.90
C GLN A 131 -3.25 6.46 -16.73
N SER A 132 -3.69 7.61 -16.19
CA SER A 132 -4.74 8.41 -16.82
C SER A 132 -4.23 9.42 -17.86
N ASP A 133 -2.94 9.44 -18.20
CA ASP A 133 -2.30 10.40 -19.11
C ASP A 133 -2.67 11.86 -18.76
N ASP A 134 -2.46 12.27 -17.51
CA ASP A 134 -2.77 13.60 -16.95
C ASP A 134 -4.26 14.01 -16.96
N LYS A 135 -5.18 13.09 -17.25
CA LYS A 135 -6.64 13.37 -17.21
C LYS A 135 -7.18 13.45 -15.79
N LEU A 136 -6.54 12.80 -14.82
CA LEU A 136 -6.94 12.84 -13.42
C LEU A 136 -6.05 13.82 -12.62
N PRO A 137 -6.61 14.89 -12.03
CA PRO A 137 -5.90 15.72 -11.08
C PRO A 137 -5.42 14.90 -9.88
N SER A 138 -4.28 15.27 -9.29
CA SER A 138 -3.74 14.57 -8.10
C SER A 138 -4.68 14.63 -6.88
N ASP A 139 -5.47 15.71 -6.78
CA ASP A 139 -6.43 15.90 -5.70
C ASP A 139 -7.81 15.45 -6.15
N PHE A 140 -8.25 14.28 -5.67
CA PHE A 140 -9.54 13.70 -6.04
C PHE A 140 -10.75 14.53 -5.60
N THR A 141 -10.57 15.47 -4.65
CA THR A 141 -11.66 16.37 -4.24
C THR A 141 -12.05 17.37 -5.34
N LYS A 142 -11.19 17.55 -6.35
CA LYS A 142 -11.40 18.45 -7.49
C LYS A 142 -11.95 17.73 -8.72
N TRP A 143 -12.21 16.44 -8.65
CA TRP A 143 -12.70 15.65 -9.78
C TRP A 143 -14.14 16.02 -10.12
N THR A 144 -14.40 16.27 -11.40
CA THR A 144 -15.73 16.36 -11.99
C THR A 144 -16.28 14.95 -12.25
N GLU A 145 -17.53 14.88 -12.70
CA GLU A 145 -18.17 13.60 -13.06
C GLU A 145 -17.38 12.84 -14.14
N ASN A 146 -16.75 13.54 -15.09
CA ASN A 146 -15.96 12.92 -16.14
C ASN A 146 -14.70 12.25 -15.59
N GLU A 147 -13.96 12.92 -14.70
CA GLU A 147 -12.77 12.31 -14.07
C GLU A 147 -13.16 11.11 -13.20
N ILE A 148 -14.29 11.18 -12.50
CA ILE A 148 -14.82 10.03 -11.74
C ILE A 148 -15.12 8.84 -12.65
N LEU A 149 -15.64 9.07 -13.86
CA LEU A 149 -15.89 7.99 -14.84
C LEU A 149 -14.60 7.37 -15.37
N ILE A 150 -13.57 8.18 -15.63
CA ILE A 150 -12.24 7.68 -16.03
C ILE A 150 -11.62 6.85 -14.90
N PHE A 151 -11.66 7.35 -13.66
CA PHE A 151 -11.17 6.60 -12.52
C PHE A 151 -11.96 5.30 -12.32
N LYS A 152 -13.29 5.35 -12.47
CA LYS A 152 -14.16 4.17 -12.37
C LYS A 152 -13.74 3.06 -13.33
N SER A 153 -13.44 3.37 -14.59
CA SER A 153 -13.05 2.34 -15.56
C SER A 153 -11.71 1.70 -15.23
N LEU A 154 -10.76 2.45 -14.65
CA LEU A 154 -9.46 1.94 -14.24
C LEU A 154 -9.53 1.11 -12.94
N ILE A 155 -10.29 1.56 -11.95
CA ILE A 155 -10.33 0.95 -10.62
C ILE A 155 -11.26 -0.26 -10.53
N GLN A 156 -12.27 -0.36 -11.41
CA GLN A 156 -13.33 -1.37 -11.32
C GLN A 156 -12.82 -2.82 -11.20
N PRO A 157 -11.77 -3.25 -11.92
CA PRO A 157 -11.24 -4.60 -11.79
C PRO A 157 -10.63 -4.91 -10.41
N PHE A 158 -10.20 -3.88 -9.68
CA PHE A 158 -9.56 -4.02 -8.38
C PHE A 158 -10.54 -4.02 -7.21
N ILE A 159 -11.71 -3.36 -7.37
CA ILE A 159 -12.73 -3.21 -6.32
C ILE A 159 -13.06 -4.54 -5.61
N PRO A 160 -13.31 -5.67 -6.30
CA PRO A 160 -13.69 -6.92 -5.65
C PRO A 160 -12.59 -7.52 -4.74
N HIS A 161 -11.35 -7.07 -4.90
CA HIS A 161 -10.18 -7.60 -4.21
C HIS A 161 -9.77 -6.78 -2.98
N ILE A 162 -10.52 -5.73 -2.65
CA ILE A 162 -10.23 -4.85 -1.51
C ILE A 162 -11.25 -5.13 -0.40
N ASP A 163 -10.76 -5.43 0.79
CA ASP A 163 -11.61 -5.62 1.97
C ASP A 163 -12.02 -4.28 2.59
N PHE A 164 -13.00 -3.63 1.99
CA PHE A 164 -13.56 -2.36 2.48
C PHE A 164 -14.12 -2.45 3.90
N LYS A 165 -14.41 -3.64 4.44
CA LYS A 165 -14.94 -3.79 5.81
C LYS A 165 -13.86 -3.58 6.87
N ASN A 166 -12.59 -3.81 6.50
CA ASN A 166 -11.44 -3.67 7.37
C ASN A 166 -10.79 -2.27 7.28
N ILE A 167 -11.38 -1.34 6.53
CA ILE A 167 -10.99 0.07 6.53
C ILE A 167 -11.54 0.77 7.78
N SER A 168 -10.80 1.72 8.36
CA SER A 168 -11.29 2.47 9.51
C SER A 168 -12.53 3.32 9.14
N PRO A 169 -13.50 3.55 10.04
CA PRO A 169 -14.67 4.38 9.73
C PRO A 169 -14.29 5.82 9.32
N ALA A 170 -13.20 6.36 9.87
CA ALA A 170 -12.70 7.67 9.53
C ALA A 170 -12.18 7.70 8.08
N ASP A 171 -11.33 6.75 7.72
CA ASP A 171 -10.78 6.66 6.36
C ASP A 171 -11.87 6.37 5.34
N PHE A 172 -12.81 5.49 5.65
CA PHE A 172 -13.97 5.24 4.80
C PHE A 172 -14.74 6.54 4.51
N PHE A 173 -14.99 7.36 5.54
CA PHE A 173 -15.74 8.60 5.38
C PHE A 173 -14.97 9.65 4.55
N HIS A 174 -13.66 9.74 4.71
CA HIS A 174 -12.85 10.77 4.06
C HIS A 174 -12.34 10.39 2.66
N LYS A 175 -12.06 9.10 2.41
CA LYS A 175 -11.42 8.63 1.17
C LYS A 175 -12.35 7.82 0.27
N ILE A 176 -13.21 6.97 0.84
CA ILE A 176 -14.07 6.06 0.05
C ILE A 176 -15.42 6.71 -0.28
N LYS A 177 -16.09 7.29 0.72
CA LYS A 177 -17.42 7.88 0.59
C LYS A 177 -17.52 8.96 -0.50
N PRO A 178 -16.55 9.88 -0.69
CA PRO A 178 -16.63 10.88 -1.76
C PRO A 178 -16.69 10.25 -3.16
N LEU A 179 -16.08 9.07 -3.31
CA LEU A 179 -16.01 8.33 -4.56
C LEU A 179 -17.17 7.32 -4.70
N LYS A 180 -18.24 7.41 -3.91
CA LYS A 180 -19.34 6.42 -3.90
C LYS A 180 -19.88 6.00 -5.29
N ASN A 181 -19.85 6.90 -6.28
CA ASN A 181 -20.37 6.68 -7.64
C ASN A 181 -19.57 5.63 -8.44
N ILE A 182 -18.37 5.27 -7.98
CA ILE A 182 -17.55 4.23 -8.61
C ILE A 182 -18.05 2.82 -8.31
N PHE A 183 -18.77 2.63 -7.19
CA PHE A 183 -19.28 1.34 -6.77
C PHE A 183 -20.63 1.03 -7.42
N GLU A 184 -20.95 -0.26 -7.51
CA GLU A 184 -22.32 -0.70 -7.77
C GLU A 184 -23.18 -0.46 -6.52
N ASP A 185 -24.40 0.05 -6.69
CA ASP A 185 -25.27 0.44 -5.57
C ASP A 185 -25.45 -0.69 -4.54
N GLY A 186 -25.71 -1.91 -5.01
CA GLY A 186 -25.88 -3.08 -4.13
C GLY A 186 -24.62 -3.45 -3.35
N PHE A 187 -23.44 -3.28 -3.94
CA PHE A 187 -22.17 -3.51 -3.25
C PHE A 187 -21.89 -2.42 -2.20
N TYR A 188 -22.11 -1.15 -2.57
CA TYR A 188 -21.90 -0.02 -1.67
C TYR A 188 -22.85 -0.04 -0.47
N ILE A 189 -24.12 -0.41 -0.67
CA ILE A 189 -25.09 -0.56 0.43
C ILE A 189 -24.61 -1.61 1.45
N LYS A 190 -24.08 -2.76 1.00
CA LYS A 190 -23.55 -3.79 1.90
C LYS A 190 -22.38 -3.29 2.74
N ILE A 191 -21.51 -2.46 2.17
CA ILE A 191 -20.41 -1.83 2.91
C ILE A 191 -20.98 -0.87 3.97
N LEU A 192 -21.95 -0.02 3.59
CA LEU A 192 -22.60 0.91 4.52
C LEU A 192 -23.31 0.20 5.68
N GLU A 193 -24.04 -0.88 5.39
CA GLU A 193 -24.71 -1.70 6.40
C GLU A 193 -23.71 -2.19 7.45
N TYR A 194 -22.55 -2.69 7.02
CA TYR A 194 -21.48 -3.10 7.92
C TYR A 194 -21.02 -1.97 8.85
N TYR A 195 -20.69 -0.80 8.31
CA TYR A 195 -20.26 0.35 9.11
C TYR A 195 -21.34 0.86 10.06
N SER A 196 -22.60 0.85 9.61
CA SER A 196 -23.74 1.25 10.44
C SER A 196 -23.93 0.30 11.63
N PHE A 197 -23.88 -1.01 11.40
CA PHE A 197 -24.07 -2.03 12.44
C PHE A 197 -22.95 -2.04 13.47
N TYR A 198 -21.70 -1.87 13.04
CA TYR A 198 -20.55 -1.74 13.95
C TYR A 198 -20.64 -0.47 14.82
N ALA A 199 -21.09 0.65 14.26
CA ALA A 199 -21.31 1.88 15.03
C ALA A 199 -22.37 1.72 16.15
N PHE A 200 -23.33 0.81 15.99
CA PHE A 200 -24.31 0.49 17.04
C PHE A 200 -23.73 -0.38 18.17
N ARG A 201 -22.87 -1.36 17.85
CA ARG A 201 -22.27 -2.25 18.87
C ARG A 201 -21.18 -1.60 19.70
N SER A 202 -20.44 -0.64 19.15
CA SER A 202 -19.32 0.03 19.84
C SER A 202 -19.76 1.15 20.81
N ARG A 203 -21.05 1.42 20.97
CA ARG A 203 -21.52 2.38 21.99
C ARG A 203 -21.46 1.71 23.36
N PRO A 204 -20.67 2.22 24.33
CA PRO A 204 -20.79 1.78 25.70
C PRO A 204 -22.22 2.07 26.14
N ILE A 205 -22.87 1.09 26.76
CA ILE A 205 -24.15 1.31 27.44
C ILE A 205 -23.84 2.24 28.62
N TYR A 206 -23.86 3.55 28.39
CA TYR A 206 -24.01 4.51 29.47
C TYR A 206 -25.41 4.29 30.03
N ARG A 207 -25.48 3.45 31.07
CA ARG A 207 -26.63 3.33 31.95
C ARG A 207 -26.95 4.74 32.43
N ARG A 208 -28.00 5.36 31.88
CA ARG A 208 -28.63 6.53 32.51
C ARG A 208 -29.04 6.07 33.90
N GLN A 209 -28.29 6.42 34.94
CA GLN A 209 -28.85 6.40 36.28
C GLN A 209 -30.01 7.40 36.24
N GLN A 210 -31.23 6.87 36.20
CA GLN A 210 -32.41 7.66 36.52
C GLN A 210 -32.25 8.10 37.98
N SER A 211 -31.80 9.35 38.17
CA SER A 211 -31.90 10.01 39.46
C SER A 211 -33.39 10.24 39.73
N SER A 212 -34.00 9.29 40.43
CA SER A 212 -35.31 9.43 41.06
C SER A 212 -35.18 10.51 42.13
N ARG A 213 -35.95 11.58 41.94
CA ARG A 213 -36.15 12.66 42.92
C ARG A 213 -36.77 12.10 44.18
N TYR A 214 -36.00 11.97 45.26
CA TYR A 214 -36.52 12.15 46.62
C TYR A 214 -35.46 12.86 47.48
N SER A 215 -35.79 14.09 47.85
CA SER A 215 -35.02 14.95 48.74
C SER A 215 -35.08 14.38 50.17
N ILE A 216 -33.96 13.92 50.70
CA ILE A 216 -33.79 13.73 52.15
C ILE A 216 -32.91 14.87 52.63
N VAL A 217 -33.53 15.84 53.32
CA VAL A 217 -32.84 16.94 54.00
C VAL A 217 -32.05 16.34 55.19
N PRO A 218 -30.73 16.52 55.29
CA PRO A 218 -30.01 16.07 56.47
C PRO A 218 -30.25 17.05 57.63
N VAL A 219 -30.96 16.58 58.65
CA VAL A 219 -31.06 17.23 59.97
C VAL A 219 -29.69 17.20 60.64
N LYS A 220 -29.11 18.36 60.95
CA LYS A 220 -27.86 18.46 61.72
C LYS A 220 -28.12 18.14 63.19
N PRO A 221 -27.38 17.22 63.84
CA PRO A 221 -27.39 17.12 65.29
C PRO A 221 -26.40 18.12 65.91
N VAL A 222 -26.86 18.65 67.05
CA VAL A 222 -26.30 19.74 67.86
C VAL A 222 -25.09 19.28 68.68
N ARG A 223 -24.06 20.13 68.79
CA ARG A 223 -22.87 19.94 69.65
C ARG A 223 -23.26 19.82 71.12
N ARG A 224 -22.68 18.84 71.84
CA ARG A 224 -22.41 18.94 73.28
C ARG A 224 -20.95 18.60 73.59
N ARG A 225 -20.37 19.42 74.46
CA ARG A 225 -18.96 19.49 74.87
C ARG A 225 -18.68 18.61 76.10
N LEU A 226 -17.49 18.01 76.08
CA LEU A 226 -16.51 17.71 77.15
C LEU A 226 -16.89 16.69 78.24
N ILE A 227 -15.99 15.71 78.50
CA ILE A 227 -15.02 15.67 79.63
C ILE A 227 -14.37 14.26 79.74
N LYS A 228 -13.00 14.22 79.75
CA LYS A 228 -12.03 13.30 80.43
C LYS A 228 -12.11 11.76 80.20
N GLU A 229 -11.10 10.91 80.33
CA GLU A 229 -9.66 10.91 80.67
C GLU A 229 -9.12 9.50 80.26
N ILE A 230 -7.88 9.42 79.75
CA ILE A 230 -6.79 8.43 79.99
C ILE A 230 -7.07 6.89 79.92
N ILE A 231 -6.27 6.15 79.15
CA ILE A 231 -5.28 5.09 79.58
C ILE A 231 -4.92 4.10 78.45
N ASN A 232 -3.61 4.09 78.14
CA ASN A 232 -2.67 3.02 77.75
C ASN A 232 -2.98 1.91 76.71
N ILE A 233 -2.10 1.87 75.70
CA ILE A 233 -1.10 0.80 75.40
C ILE A 233 -1.58 -0.66 75.59
N PHE A 234 -1.74 -1.36 74.47
CA PHE A 234 -0.97 -2.56 74.11
C PHE A 234 -0.75 -2.58 72.59
#